data_AF-A0AA92DCG7-F1
#
_entry.id   AF-A0AA92DCG7-F1
#
_cell.length_a   1.000
_cell.length_b   1.000
_cell.length_c   1.000
_cell.angle_alpha   90.00
_cell.angle_beta   90.00
_cell.angle_gamma   90.00
#
_symmetry.space_group_name_H-M   'P 1'
#
loop_
_entity.id
_entity.type
_entity.pdbx_description
1 polymer ?
#
loop_
_entity_poly.entity_id
_entity_poly.type
_entity_poly.pdbx_seq_one_letter_code
_entity_poly.pdbx_strand_id
1 'polypeptide(L)'
;MNRQWPLPRQAAEAFGRQRKLAQELAPGGESLWIARNDKERVSLHDRLKYFCEAVSLDGEHPIKSQIEGSVHAQRFRETLSRLVGLCLDNGHHVLFDVLGHREMDTTIGYMMSDLDFAAQARRVRHEAEMVRKRRIIGNADTLGGPAAKEIVRLRNTVAKQAFGDPMDLDKPGSADVAARVAEFAEIMSNEEIDTILPHATVVRSGIYCVANEAQPGLCSKSTVRDVSRCSPYCHHRLEEAAAIDDRRRSVRYILEKMDERKMPSLQRTFYQRQLLDQFAATPKLFEEFSNDRRLHPALANITPGRIALLPDDLRTTLKALLGEVS
;
A
#
# COMPACT_ATOMS: atom_id res chain seq x y z
N MET A 1 -19.76 0.37 -34.49
CA MET A 1 -19.32 1.60 -33.80
C MET A 1 -17.81 1.68 -33.86
N ASN A 2 -17.24 2.71 -34.50
CA ASN A 2 -15.79 2.93 -34.52
C ASN A 2 -15.35 3.46 -33.15
N ARG A 3 -14.74 2.58 -32.35
CA ARG A 3 -14.19 2.94 -31.03
C ARG A 3 -12.78 3.49 -31.23
N GLN A 4 -12.54 4.73 -30.79
CA GLN A 4 -11.21 5.33 -30.82
C GLN A 4 -10.42 4.90 -29.58
N TRP A 5 -9.24 4.33 -29.81
CA TRP A 5 -8.29 3.94 -28.78
C TRP A 5 -7.13 4.92 -28.80
N PRO A 6 -7.04 5.84 -27.84
CA PRO A 6 -5.92 6.76 -27.75
C PRO A 6 -4.65 6.03 -27.34
N LEU A 7 -3.55 6.46 -27.93
CA LEU A 7 -2.26 5.80 -27.84
C LEU A 7 -1.27 6.65 -27.03
N PRO A 8 -0.43 6.03 -26.19
CA PRO A 8 0.75 6.67 -25.61
C PRO A 8 1.54 7.43 -26.67
N ARG A 9 2.16 8.57 -26.31
CA ARG A 9 2.98 9.34 -27.28
C ARG A 9 4.05 8.46 -27.95
N GLN A 10 4.76 7.65 -27.18
CA GLN A 10 5.80 6.75 -27.71
C GLN A 10 5.21 5.70 -28.67
N ALA A 11 4.02 5.17 -28.34
CA ALA A 11 3.31 4.26 -29.21
C ALA A 11 2.86 4.96 -30.49
N ALA A 12 2.28 6.16 -30.41
CA ALA A 12 1.87 6.95 -31.56
C ALA A 12 3.07 7.29 -32.48
N GLU A 13 4.23 7.61 -31.91
CA GLU A 13 5.47 7.82 -32.65
C GLU A 13 5.98 6.53 -33.33
N ALA A 14 5.89 5.38 -32.64
CA ALA A 14 6.22 4.07 -33.22
C ALA A 14 5.25 3.69 -34.36
N PHE A 15 3.95 3.91 -34.18
CA PHE A 15 2.92 3.74 -35.19
C PHE A 15 3.17 4.66 -36.40
N GLY A 16 3.57 5.90 -36.15
CA GLY A 16 3.95 6.85 -37.21
C GLY A 16 5.14 6.36 -38.03
N ARG A 17 6.17 5.80 -37.37
CA ARG A 17 7.33 5.18 -38.03
C ARG A 17 6.93 3.94 -38.84
N GLN A 18 6.14 3.05 -38.24
CA GLN A 18 5.64 1.85 -38.91
C GLN A 18 4.80 2.20 -40.14
N ARG A 19 3.98 3.25 -40.07
CA ARG A 19 3.18 3.72 -41.21
C ARG A 19 4.05 4.22 -42.37
N LYS A 20 5.12 4.97 -42.07
CA LYS A 20 6.08 5.43 -43.09
C LYS A 20 6.76 4.24 -43.77
N LEU A 21 7.27 3.29 -42.98
CA LEU A 21 7.83 2.04 -43.49
C LEU A 21 6.81 1.27 -44.34
N ALA A 22 5.55 1.29 -43.92
CA ALA A 22 4.51 0.59 -44.65
C ALA A 22 4.27 1.19 -46.05
N GLN A 23 4.22 2.52 -46.13
CA GLN A 23 4.05 3.26 -47.37
C GLN A 23 5.23 3.07 -48.33
N GLU A 24 6.45 2.96 -47.82
CA GLU A 24 7.65 2.76 -48.64
C GLU A 24 7.79 1.32 -49.13
N LEU A 25 7.47 0.32 -48.30
CA LEU A 25 7.71 -1.09 -48.61
C LEU A 25 6.53 -1.80 -49.29
N ALA A 26 5.29 -1.35 -49.09
CA ALA A 26 4.12 -1.83 -49.85
C ALA A 26 3.19 -0.65 -50.19
N PRO A 27 3.56 0.17 -51.19
CA PRO A 27 2.73 1.29 -51.62
C PRO A 27 1.36 0.80 -52.08
N GLY A 28 0.29 1.35 -51.47
CA GLY A 28 -1.10 0.96 -51.75
C GLY A 28 -1.65 -0.19 -50.90
N GLY A 29 -0.85 -0.77 -50.00
CA GLY A 29 -1.33 -1.78 -49.06
C GLY A 29 -2.26 -1.21 -47.98
N GLU A 30 -3.32 -1.94 -47.64
CA GLU A 30 -4.29 -1.53 -46.59
C GLU A 30 -3.83 -1.88 -45.16
N SER A 31 -2.76 -2.66 -45.03
CA SER A 31 -2.28 -3.17 -43.73
C SER A 31 -1.08 -2.37 -43.22
N LEU A 32 -1.14 -1.97 -41.94
CA LEU A 32 -0.03 -1.30 -41.26
C LEU A 32 1.18 -2.21 -41.02
N TRP A 33 0.93 -3.52 -40.83
CA TRP A 33 1.96 -4.51 -40.53
C TRP A 33 2.31 -5.31 -41.79
N ILE A 34 3.51 -5.08 -42.33
CA ILE A 34 3.97 -5.69 -43.58
C ILE A 34 4.92 -6.85 -43.26
N ALA A 35 4.74 -8.00 -43.91
CA ALA A 35 5.69 -9.09 -43.89
C ALA A 35 6.78 -8.89 -44.94
N ARG A 36 8.04 -9.23 -44.61
CA ARG A 36 9.18 -9.06 -45.52
C ARG A 36 9.20 -10.04 -46.71
N ASN A 37 8.38 -11.08 -46.66
CA ASN A 37 8.26 -12.12 -47.69
C ASN A 37 6.77 -12.20 -48.07
N ASP A 38 6.42 -12.71 -49.27
CA ASP A 38 5.09 -12.84 -49.91
C ASP A 38 3.92 -13.41 -49.07
N LYS A 39 4.09 -13.61 -47.76
CA LYS A 39 3.02 -13.84 -46.82
C LYS A 39 2.25 -12.54 -46.59
N GLU A 40 0.98 -12.51 -46.95
CA GLU A 40 0.09 -11.35 -46.79
C GLU A 40 -0.09 -10.87 -45.33
N ARG A 41 0.32 -11.67 -44.32
CA ARG A 41 0.11 -11.36 -42.89
C ARG A 41 1.29 -11.76 -42.01
N VAL A 42 1.70 -10.84 -41.13
CA VAL A 42 2.66 -11.11 -40.06
C VAL A 42 1.94 -11.81 -38.90
N SER A 43 2.43 -12.97 -38.48
CA SER A 43 1.96 -13.64 -37.26
C SER A 43 2.43 -12.87 -36.03
N LEU A 44 1.49 -12.30 -35.27
CA LEU A 44 1.77 -11.65 -33.99
C LEU A 44 2.43 -12.63 -33.02
N HIS A 45 2.01 -13.89 -33.03
CA HIS A 45 2.57 -14.93 -32.16
C HIS A 45 4.08 -15.12 -32.39
N ASP A 46 4.51 -15.22 -33.65
CA ASP A 46 5.92 -15.41 -33.98
C ASP A 46 6.76 -14.19 -33.63
N ARG A 47 6.19 -12.98 -33.79
CA ARG A 47 6.86 -11.73 -33.41
C ARG A 47 7.00 -11.57 -31.90
N LEU A 48 5.99 -11.97 -31.13
CA LEU A 48 6.07 -11.98 -29.67
C LEU A 48 7.11 -12.97 -29.16
N LYS A 49 7.23 -14.13 -29.79
CA LYS A 49 8.29 -15.10 -29.48
C LYS A 49 9.67 -14.50 -29.73
N TYR A 50 9.87 -13.85 -30.89
CA TYR A 50 11.13 -13.17 -31.20
C TYR A 50 11.43 -12.03 -30.20
N PHE A 51 10.43 -11.25 -29.81
CA PHE A 51 10.59 -10.21 -28.80
C PHE A 51 11.10 -10.79 -27.47
N CYS A 52 10.52 -11.89 -26.98
CA CYS A 52 10.99 -12.55 -25.75
C CYS A 52 12.38 -13.16 -25.87
N GLU A 53 12.83 -13.50 -27.08
CA GLU A 53 14.20 -13.99 -27.35
C GLU A 53 15.22 -12.85 -27.44
N ALA A 54 14.78 -11.66 -27.89
CA ALA A 54 15.65 -10.52 -28.15
C ALA A 54 15.78 -9.56 -26.96
N VAL A 55 14.77 -9.49 -26.08
CA VAL A 55 14.79 -8.62 -24.91
C VAL A 55 15.38 -9.36 -23.72
N SER A 56 16.41 -8.75 -23.14
CA SER A 56 17.02 -9.10 -21.86
C SER A 56 17.10 -7.85 -21.00
N LEU A 57 17.04 -8.04 -19.68
CA LEU A 57 17.46 -7.00 -18.73
C LEU A 57 18.98 -7.05 -18.63
N ASP A 58 19.63 -5.90 -18.45
CA ASP A 58 21.10 -5.82 -18.45
C ASP A 58 21.71 -6.82 -17.45
N GLY A 59 22.52 -7.75 -17.98
CA GLY A 59 23.18 -8.80 -17.20
C GLY A 59 22.34 -10.07 -16.97
N GLU A 60 21.13 -10.15 -17.51
CA GLU A 60 20.25 -11.31 -17.37
C GLU A 60 20.07 -12.09 -18.69
N HIS A 61 19.66 -13.35 -18.57
CA HIS A 61 19.26 -14.14 -19.72
C HIS A 61 17.97 -13.57 -20.37
N PRO A 62 17.74 -13.81 -21.67
CA PRO A 62 16.55 -13.35 -22.37
C PRO A 62 15.25 -13.71 -21.64
N ILE A 63 14.23 -12.86 -21.75
CA ILE A 63 12.93 -13.06 -21.08
C ILE A 63 12.37 -14.48 -21.32
N LYS A 64 12.59 -15.05 -22.52
CA LYS A 64 12.15 -16.42 -22.84
C LYS A 64 12.70 -17.48 -21.88
N SER A 65 13.94 -17.38 -21.40
CA SER A 65 14.50 -18.38 -20.47
C SER A 65 13.93 -18.25 -19.05
N GLN A 66 13.21 -17.17 -18.77
CA GLN A 66 12.55 -16.92 -17.48
C GLN A 66 11.06 -17.29 -17.50
N ILE A 67 10.51 -17.67 -18.66
CA ILE A 67 9.08 -18.00 -18.82
C ILE A 67 8.92 -19.51 -19.02
N GLU A 68 8.08 -20.13 -18.20
CA GLU A 68 7.63 -21.50 -18.43
C GLU A 68 6.49 -21.55 -19.45
N GLY A 69 6.67 -22.33 -20.52
CA GLY A 69 5.65 -22.59 -21.55
C GLY A 69 5.69 -21.64 -22.75
N SER A 70 4.63 -21.67 -23.57
CA SER A 70 4.56 -20.91 -24.81
C SER A 70 4.18 -19.44 -24.60
N VAL A 71 4.74 -18.57 -25.46
CA VAL A 71 4.50 -17.13 -25.45
C VAL A 71 3.34 -16.81 -26.40
N HIS A 72 2.17 -16.43 -25.89
CA HIS A 72 1.00 -16.06 -26.70
C HIS A 72 0.48 -14.67 -26.33
N ALA A 73 -0.20 -14.01 -27.27
CA ALA A 73 -0.77 -12.68 -27.06
C ALA A 73 -1.70 -12.63 -25.84
N GLN A 74 -2.43 -13.71 -25.58
CA GLN A 74 -3.27 -13.86 -24.39
C GLN A 74 -2.46 -13.72 -23.10
N ARG A 75 -1.33 -14.43 -22.95
CA ARG A 75 -0.47 -14.34 -21.75
C ARG A 75 0.11 -12.94 -21.53
N PHE A 76 0.46 -12.23 -22.60
CA PHE A 76 0.87 -10.83 -22.52
C PHE A 76 -0.25 -9.95 -21.97
N ARG A 77 -1.48 -10.14 -22.46
CA ARG A 77 -2.65 -9.42 -21.97
C ARG A 77 -2.91 -9.73 -20.49
N GLU A 78 -2.85 -11.00 -20.09
CA GLU A 78 -3.01 -11.41 -18.68
C GLU A 78 -1.94 -10.81 -17.76
N THR A 79 -0.69 -10.75 -18.23
CA THR A 79 0.43 -10.14 -17.49
C THR A 79 0.21 -8.65 -17.32
N LEU A 80 -0.23 -7.95 -18.38
CA LEU A 80 -0.56 -6.53 -18.30
C LEU A 80 -1.75 -6.27 -17.36
N SER A 81 -2.79 -7.11 -17.41
CA SER A 81 -3.93 -7.04 -16.48
C SER A 81 -3.47 -7.20 -15.02
N ARG A 82 -2.54 -8.13 -14.75
CA ARG A 82 -1.97 -8.34 -13.42
C ARG A 82 -1.18 -7.13 -12.95
N LEU A 83 -0.31 -6.60 -13.82
CA LEU A 83 0.48 -5.41 -13.54
C LEU A 83 -0.45 -4.24 -13.20
N VAL A 84 -1.47 -3.98 -14.01
CA VAL A 84 -2.46 -2.92 -13.76
C VAL A 84 -3.24 -3.17 -12.47
N GLY A 85 -3.70 -4.40 -12.21
CA GLY A 85 -4.39 -4.77 -10.98
C GLY A 85 -3.57 -4.51 -9.71
N LEU A 86 -2.29 -4.92 -9.71
CA LEU A 86 -1.33 -4.63 -8.64
C LEU A 86 -1.09 -3.13 -8.47
N CYS A 87 -1.07 -2.39 -9.57
CA CYS A 87 -0.84 -0.96 -9.53
C CYS A 87 -2.07 -0.17 -9.03
N LEU A 88 -3.28 -0.63 -9.35
CA LEU A 88 -4.53 -0.10 -8.77
C LEU A 88 -4.64 -0.37 -7.26
N ASP A 89 -4.02 -1.45 -6.79
CA ASP A 89 -4.02 -1.81 -5.37
C ASP A 89 -2.96 -1.06 -4.57
N ASN A 90 -1.87 -0.55 -5.19
CA ASN A 90 -0.87 0.33 -4.54
C ASN A 90 0.27 0.90 -5.39
N GLY A 91 0.57 0.31 -6.54
CA GLY A 91 1.78 0.59 -7.31
C GLY A 91 1.61 1.57 -8.45
N HIS A 92 0.86 2.67 -8.32
CA HIS A 92 0.72 3.61 -9.43
C HIS A 92 2.09 4.09 -9.98
N HIS A 93 3.10 4.16 -9.10
CA HIS A 93 4.48 4.46 -9.49
C HIS A 93 5.18 3.36 -10.30
N VAL A 94 4.82 2.09 -10.11
CA VAL A 94 5.34 1.00 -10.96
C VAL A 94 4.81 1.12 -12.40
N LEU A 95 3.60 1.64 -12.62
CA LEU A 95 3.14 1.96 -13.98
C LEU A 95 3.90 3.15 -14.60
N PHE A 96 4.36 4.12 -13.79
CA PHE A 96 5.23 5.19 -14.29
C PHE A 96 6.52 4.61 -14.86
N ASP A 97 7.15 3.69 -14.12
CA ASP A 97 8.43 3.08 -14.49
C ASP A 97 8.28 2.07 -15.65
N VAL A 98 7.21 1.26 -15.65
CA VAL A 98 7.02 0.19 -16.64
C VAL A 98 6.39 0.68 -17.94
N LEU A 99 5.47 1.65 -17.89
CA LEU A 99 4.72 2.09 -19.07
C LEU A 99 5.14 3.49 -19.57
N GLY A 100 5.96 4.24 -18.82
CA GLY A 100 6.51 5.52 -19.25
C GLY A 100 5.47 6.64 -19.43
N HIS A 101 4.31 6.53 -18.79
CA HIS A 101 3.19 7.48 -18.93
C HIS A 101 3.16 8.53 -17.83
N ARG A 102 3.23 9.82 -18.15
CA ARG A 102 3.08 10.90 -17.14
C ARG A 102 1.64 11.19 -16.70
N GLU A 103 0.65 10.71 -17.46
CA GLU A 103 -0.78 10.93 -17.20
C GLU A 103 -1.50 9.58 -17.03
N MET A 104 -1.68 9.19 -15.78
CA MET A 104 -2.17 7.86 -15.40
C MET A 104 -3.68 7.70 -15.57
N ASP A 105 -4.48 8.71 -15.24
CA ASP A 105 -5.96 8.64 -15.25
C ASP A 105 -6.50 8.29 -16.64
N THR A 106 -5.87 8.86 -17.65
CA THR A 106 -6.14 8.62 -19.07
C THR A 106 -5.80 7.16 -19.44
N THR A 107 -4.59 6.70 -19.12
CA THR A 107 -4.11 5.34 -19.46
C THR A 107 -4.90 4.24 -18.76
N ILE A 108 -5.14 4.39 -17.45
CA ILE A 108 -5.98 3.48 -16.67
C ILE A 108 -7.42 3.53 -17.18
N GLY A 109 -7.97 4.72 -17.46
CA GLY A 109 -9.31 4.88 -18.03
C GLY A 109 -9.51 4.07 -19.32
N TYR A 110 -8.49 4.02 -20.18
CA TYR A 110 -8.55 3.23 -21.43
C TYR A 110 -8.32 1.75 -21.23
N MET A 111 -7.40 1.36 -20.36
CA MET A 111 -7.23 -0.06 -20.02
C MET A 111 -8.51 -0.63 -19.40
N MET A 112 -9.19 0.16 -18.57
CA MET A 112 -10.48 -0.19 -17.96
C MET A 112 -11.68 -0.05 -18.92
N SER A 113 -11.47 0.44 -20.15
CA SER A 113 -12.52 0.57 -21.17
C SER A 113 -12.83 -0.76 -21.87
N ASP A 114 -11.91 -1.71 -21.88
CA ASP A 114 -12.15 -3.09 -22.30
C ASP A 114 -12.75 -3.86 -21.10
N LEU A 115 -13.98 -4.38 -21.25
CA LEU A 115 -14.71 -4.99 -20.13
C LEU A 115 -14.04 -6.26 -19.61
N ASP A 116 -13.48 -7.09 -20.49
CA ASP A 116 -12.81 -8.33 -20.11
C ASP A 116 -11.48 -8.04 -19.40
N PHE A 117 -10.73 -7.05 -19.91
CA PHE A 117 -9.52 -6.57 -19.25
C PHE A 117 -9.83 -5.96 -17.87
N ALA A 118 -10.85 -5.10 -17.81
CA ALA A 118 -11.28 -4.45 -16.56
C ALA A 118 -11.72 -5.48 -15.51
N ALA A 119 -12.47 -6.51 -15.92
CA ALA A 119 -12.87 -7.61 -15.05
C ALA A 119 -11.64 -8.34 -14.50
N GLN A 120 -10.66 -8.64 -15.35
CA GLN A 120 -9.43 -9.30 -14.94
C GLN A 120 -8.57 -8.44 -14.00
N ALA A 121 -8.41 -7.15 -14.30
CA ALA A 121 -7.67 -6.21 -13.46
C ALA A 121 -8.34 -6.04 -12.08
N ARG A 122 -9.68 -5.95 -12.03
CA ARG A 122 -10.44 -5.92 -10.77
C ARG A 122 -10.27 -7.19 -9.95
N ARG A 123 -10.28 -8.35 -10.61
CA ARG A 123 -10.05 -9.63 -9.95
C ARG A 123 -8.66 -9.68 -9.30
N VAL A 124 -7.61 -9.31 -10.04
CA VAL A 124 -6.24 -9.29 -9.50
C VAL A 124 -6.11 -8.28 -8.35
N ARG A 125 -6.72 -7.09 -8.49
CA ARG A 125 -6.78 -6.10 -7.40
C ARG A 125 -7.39 -6.69 -6.14
N HIS A 126 -8.54 -7.36 -6.27
CA HIS A 126 -9.22 -7.99 -5.14
C HIS A 126 -8.39 -9.11 -4.50
N GLU A 127 -7.76 -9.97 -5.32
CA GLU A 127 -6.84 -11.01 -4.82
C GLU A 127 -5.66 -10.40 -4.04
N ALA A 128 -5.05 -9.32 -4.55
CA ALA A 128 -3.96 -8.61 -3.88
C ALA A 128 -4.42 -7.93 -2.57
N GLU A 129 -5.61 -7.34 -2.57
CA GLU A 129 -6.24 -6.78 -1.37
C GLU A 129 -6.46 -7.86 -0.30
N MET A 130 -6.93 -9.05 -0.69
CA MET A 130 -7.16 -10.15 0.25
C MET A 130 -5.86 -10.69 0.85
N VAL A 131 -4.81 -10.86 0.05
CA VAL A 131 -3.47 -11.25 0.55
C VAL A 131 -2.98 -10.23 1.58
N ARG A 132 -3.14 -8.94 1.30
CA ARG A 132 -2.77 -7.88 2.23
C ARG A 132 -3.59 -7.91 3.51
N LYS A 133 -4.93 -7.99 3.43
CA LYS A 133 -5.81 -8.03 4.59
C LYS A 133 -5.48 -9.24 5.47
N ARG A 134 -5.29 -10.42 4.88
CA ARG A 134 -4.85 -11.65 5.57
C ARG A 134 -3.55 -11.43 6.34
N ARG A 135 -2.53 -10.86 5.68
CA ARG A 135 -1.26 -10.54 6.33
C ARG A 135 -1.40 -9.53 7.47
N ILE A 136 -2.24 -8.51 7.32
CA ILE A 136 -2.50 -7.52 8.39
C ILE A 136 -3.17 -8.21 9.59
N ILE A 137 -4.20 -9.03 9.36
CA ILE A 137 -4.92 -9.74 10.42
C ILE A 137 -4.01 -10.75 11.14
N GLY A 138 -3.20 -11.50 10.39
CA GLY A 138 -2.22 -12.44 10.96
C GLY A 138 -1.17 -11.76 11.84
N ASN A 139 -0.87 -10.49 11.58
CA ASN A 139 0.08 -9.70 12.36
C ASN A 139 -0.61 -8.73 13.35
N ALA A 140 -1.91 -8.90 13.65
CA ALA A 140 -2.70 -7.88 14.35
C ALA A 140 -2.13 -7.44 15.71
N ASP A 141 -1.44 -8.34 16.43
CA ASP A 141 -0.86 -8.04 17.75
C ASP A 141 0.35 -7.09 17.69
N THR A 142 0.97 -6.98 16.50
CA THR A 142 2.11 -6.08 16.22
C THR A 142 1.69 -4.75 15.60
N LEU A 143 0.40 -4.58 15.28
CA LEU A 143 -0.10 -3.38 14.64
C LEU A 143 -0.13 -2.18 15.60
N GLY A 144 0.06 -1.00 15.02
CA GLY A 144 -0.11 0.30 15.65
C GLY A 144 -1.27 1.07 15.04
N GLY A 145 -1.43 2.31 15.49
CA GLY A 145 -2.52 3.18 15.09
C GLY A 145 -3.79 2.96 15.94
N PRO A 146 -4.68 3.97 16.01
CA PRO A 146 -5.93 3.87 16.76
C PRO A 146 -6.84 2.70 16.36
N ALA A 147 -6.79 2.24 15.10
CA ALA A 147 -7.63 1.16 14.61
C ALA A 147 -7.16 -0.24 15.07
N ALA A 148 -5.90 -0.41 15.50
CA ALA A 148 -5.33 -1.73 15.79
C ALA A 148 -6.09 -2.50 16.88
N LYS A 149 -6.55 -1.81 17.93
CA LYS A 149 -7.31 -2.42 19.05
C LYS A 149 -8.60 -3.09 18.55
N GLU A 150 -9.30 -2.46 17.62
CA GLU A 150 -10.55 -3.02 17.07
C GLU A 150 -10.28 -4.23 16.16
N ILE A 151 -9.21 -4.20 15.36
CA ILE A 151 -8.82 -5.34 14.51
C ILE A 151 -8.49 -6.57 15.35
N VAL A 152 -7.72 -6.41 16.43
CA VAL A 152 -7.43 -7.50 17.38
C VAL A 152 -8.72 -8.04 18.00
N ARG A 153 -9.63 -7.16 18.42
CA ARG A 153 -10.92 -7.54 19.01
C ARG A 153 -11.74 -8.37 18.03
N LEU A 154 -11.96 -7.86 16.81
CA LEU A 154 -12.76 -8.53 15.79
C LEU A 154 -12.15 -9.86 15.37
N ARG A 155 -10.82 -9.93 15.17
CA ARG A 155 -10.12 -11.19 14.89
C ARG A 155 -10.40 -12.24 15.96
N ASN A 156 -10.25 -11.88 17.23
CA ASN A 156 -10.48 -12.80 18.34
C ASN A 156 -11.95 -13.24 18.42
N THR A 157 -12.89 -12.34 18.13
CA THR A 157 -14.34 -12.67 18.06
C THR A 157 -14.64 -13.66 16.94
N VAL A 158 -14.13 -13.43 15.73
CA VAL A 158 -14.35 -14.33 14.58
C VAL A 158 -13.68 -15.68 14.82
N ALA A 159 -12.45 -15.70 15.33
CA ALA A 159 -11.75 -16.94 15.69
C ALA A 159 -12.55 -17.77 16.71
N LYS A 160 -13.14 -17.11 17.71
CA LYS A 160 -14.00 -17.77 18.70
C LYS A 160 -15.25 -18.39 18.08
N GLN A 161 -15.87 -17.70 17.12
CA GLN A 161 -17.07 -18.18 16.45
C GLN A 161 -16.77 -19.37 15.52
N ALA A 162 -15.65 -19.34 14.81
CA ALA A 162 -15.27 -20.38 13.87
C ALA A 162 -14.74 -21.66 14.55
N PHE A 163 -14.05 -21.54 15.70
CA PHE A 163 -13.30 -22.66 16.30
C PHE A 163 -13.66 -22.99 17.77
N GLY A 164 -14.64 -22.31 18.37
CA GLY A 164 -15.06 -22.53 19.76
C GLY A 164 -14.40 -21.56 20.76
N ASP A 165 -14.54 -21.83 22.08
CA ASP A 165 -13.99 -20.94 23.12
C ASP A 165 -12.52 -20.66 22.82
N PRO A 166 -12.12 -19.37 22.75
CA PRO A 166 -10.95 -18.98 22.02
C PRO A 166 -9.77 -19.65 22.70
N MET A 167 -8.88 -20.24 21.90
CA MET A 167 -7.44 -20.04 22.04
C MET A 167 -7.10 -19.46 23.42
N ASP A 168 -6.70 -20.31 24.38
CA ASP A 168 -6.13 -19.87 25.65
C ASP A 168 -4.83 -19.08 25.35
N LEU A 169 -4.96 -17.87 24.81
CA LEU A 169 -3.86 -16.98 24.46
C LEU A 169 -3.07 -16.56 25.71
N ASP A 170 -3.69 -16.72 26.88
CA ASP A 170 -3.13 -16.43 28.19
C ASP A 170 -2.68 -17.69 28.96
N LYS A 171 -2.79 -18.92 28.42
CA LYS A 171 -2.23 -20.10 29.12
C LYS A 171 -0.70 -20.11 29.02
N PRO A 172 0.03 -20.03 30.15
CA PRO A 172 1.47 -20.22 30.16
C PRO A 172 1.78 -21.66 29.73
N GLY A 173 2.51 -21.81 28.61
CA GLY A 173 2.96 -23.11 28.11
C GLY A 173 2.38 -23.57 26.76
N SER A 174 1.53 -22.78 26.09
CA SER A 174 1.24 -23.05 24.67
C SER A 174 2.41 -22.55 23.81
N ALA A 175 3.08 -23.47 23.12
CA ALA A 175 4.09 -23.12 22.16
C ALA A 175 3.39 -22.39 20.99
N ASP A 176 3.56 -21.07 21.01
CA ASP A 176 3.38 -20.09 19.94
C ASP A 176 1.94 -19.71 19.55
N VAL A 177 1.32 -18.89 20.41
CA VAL A 177 0.12 -18.10 20.12
C VAL A 177 0.21 -17.38 18.76
N ALA A 178 1.37 -16.83 18.40
CA ALA A 178 1.55 -16.11 17.15
C ALA A 178 1.49 -17.07 15.94
N ALA A 179 2.07 -18.26 16.05
CA ALA A 179 1.97 -19.29 15.01
C ALA A 179 0.51 -19.73 14.76
N ARG A 180 -0.29 -19.87 15.82
CA ARG A 180 -1.71 -20.23 15.70
C ARG A 180 -2.57 -19.11 15.13
N VAL A 181 -2.27 -17.86 15.46
CA VAL A 181 -2.91 -16.68 14.84
C VAL A 181 -2.57 -16.60 13.35
N ALA A 182 -1.32 -16.89 12.98
CA ALA A 182 -0.90 -16.93 11.58
C ALA A 182 -1.60 -18.06 10.82
N GLU A 183 -1.69 -19.26 11.40
CA GLU A 183 -2.41 -20.40 10.84
C GLU A 183 -3.91 -20.07 10.66
N PHE A 184 -4.54 -19.44 11.65
CA PHE A 184 -5.92 -18.95 11.55
C PHE A 184 -6.10 -17.99 10.38
N ALA A 185 -5.20 -17.01 10.22
CA ALA A 185 -5.26 -16.07 9.10
C ALA A 185 -5.16 -16.76 7.73
N GLU A 186 -4.34 -17.81 7.61
CA GLU A 186 -4.19 -18.57 6.35
C GLU A 186 -5.45 -19.34 5.94
N ILE A 187 -6.17 -19.92 6.91
CA ILE A 187 -7.38 -20.74 6.63
C ILE A 187 -8.69 -19.95 6.60
N MET A 188 -8.67 -18.66 6.99
CA MET A 188 -9.84 -17.78 6.97
C MET A 188 -10.46 -17.64 5.59
N SER A 189 -11.80 -17.64 5.55
CA SER A 189 -12.57 -17.31 4.36
C SER A 189 -12.47 -15.81 4.01
N ASN A 190 -12.80 -15.45 2.77
CA ASN A 190 -12.82 -14.04 2.38
C ASN A 190 -13.91 -13.26 3.14
N GLU A 191 -15.03 -13.90 3.48
CA GLU A 191 -16.10 -13.30 4.29
C GLU A 191 -15.64 -12.98 5.72
N GLU A 192 -14.85 -13.88 6.33
CA GLU A 192 -14.25 -13.66 7.64
C GLU A 192 -13.21 -12.53 7.61
N ILE A 193 -12.37 -12.50 6.56
CA ILE A 193 -11.42 -11.40 6.32
C ILE A 193 -12.15 -10.06 6.23
N ASP A 194 -13.21 -9.97 5.43
CA ASP A 194 -13.98 -8.75 5.24
C ASP A 194 -14.77 -8.35 6.49
N THR A 195 -15.14 -9.30 7.35
CA THR A 195 -15.76 -9.01 8.65
C THR A 195 -14.77 -8.32 9.59
N ILE A 196 -13.50 -8.78 9.61
CA ILE A 196 -12.47 -8.23 10.50
C ILE A 196 -11.90 -6.92 9.95
N LEU A 197 -11.62 -6.86 8.64
CA LEU A 197 -10.99 -5.73 7.97
C LEU A 197 -11.69 -5.45 6.63
N PRO A 198 -12.84 -4.76 6.65
CA PRO A 198 -13.63 -4.51 5.44
C PRO A 198 -12.87 -3.69 4.39
N HIS A 199 -12.03 -2.77 4.84
CA HIS A 199 -11.23 -1.90 3.97
C HIS A 199 -9.81 -1.74 4.52
N ALA A 200 -8.84 -1.70 3.62
CA ALA A 200 -7.43 -1.43 3.96
C ALA A 200 -6.79 -0.58 2.85
N THR A 201 -7.27 0.66 2.70
CA THR A 201 -6.74 1.59 1.69
C THR A 201 -5.39 2.10 2.16
N VAL A 202 -4.36 2.01 1.32
CA VAL A 202 -3.03 2.49 1.70
C VAL A 202 -2.98 3.99 1.64
N VAL A 203 -2.45 4.56 2.71
CA VAL A 203 -2.16 5.98 2.81
C VAL A 203 -0.70 6.20 2.44
N ARG A 204 0.20 5.37 3.00
CA ARG A 204 1.67 5.39 2.82
C ARG A 204 2.19 3.97 3.07
N SER A 205 3.47 3.72 2.77
CA SER A 205 4.11 2.43 3.10
C SER A 205 3.87 2.08 4.59
N GLY A 206 3.30 0.89 4.84
CA GLY A 206 2.97 0.40 6.18
C GLY A 206 1.84 1.13 6.92
N ILE A 207 1.12 2.07 6.29
CA ILE A 207 0.03 2.84 6.91
C ILE A 207 -1.25 2.72 6.08
N TYR A 208 -2.33 2.29 6.73
CA TYR A 208 -3.63 2.01 6.11
C TYR A 208 -4.75 2.84 6.73
N CYS A 209 -5.75 3.12 5.91
CA CYS A 209 -7.05 3.65 6.31
C CYS A 209 -8.08 2.53 6.25
N VAL A 210 -8.74 2.27 7.37
CA VAL A 210 -9.76 1.20 7.50
C VAL A 210 -11.20 1.69 7.36
N ALA A 211 -11.38 2.98 7.06
CA ALA A 211 -12.72 3.56 6.90
C ALA A 211 -13.39 3.08 5.61
N ASN A 212 -14.72 2.96 5.64
CA ASN A 212 -15.57 2.79 4.45
C ASN A 212 -15.91 4.14 3.78
N GLU A 213 -16.33 4.14 2.51
CA GLU A 213 -16.53 5.38 1.72
C GLU A 213 -17.48 6.40 2.37
N ALA A 214 -18.40 5.96 3.23
CA ALA A 214 -19.34 6.81 3.95
C ALA A 214 -18.77 7.40 5.26
N GLN A 215 -17.67 6.87 5.77
CA GLN A 215 -17.03 7.31 7.00
C GLN A 215 -16.03 8.45 6.75
N PRO A 216 -16.29 9.67 7.26
CA PRO A 216 -15.34 10.76 7.17
C PRO A 216 -14.15 10.51 8.10
N GLY A 217 -12.93 10.82 7.64
CA GLY A 217 -11.73 10.82 8.48
C GLY A 217 -11.30 12.23 8.86
N LEU A 218 -10.41 12.36 9.83
CA LEU A 218 -9.83 13.67 10.23
C LEU A 218 -9.08 14.39 9.09
N CYS A 219 -8.79 13.67 8.01
CA CYS A 219 -8.09 14.19 6.84
C CYS A 219 -8.97 14.99 5.89
N SER A 220 -10.30 14.91 5.99
CA SER A 220 -11.24 15.60 5.10
C SER A 220 -12.47 16.13 5.84
N LYS A 221 -13.06 17.21 5.31
CA LYS A 221 -14.37 17.73 5.78
C LYS A 221 -15.55 17.10 5.03
N SER A 222 -15.28 16.29 4.02
CA SER A 222 -16.25 15.56 3.19
C SER A 222 -15.88 14.07 3.14
N THR A 223 -16.70 13.28 2.45
CA THR A 223 -16.45 11.85 2.19
C THR A 223 -15.23 11.60 1.29
N VAL A 224 -14.79 12.61 0.52
CA VAL A 224 -13.56 12.53 -0.29
C VAL A 224 -12.35 12.73 0.62
N ARG A 225 -11.54 11.69 0.78
CA ARG A 225 -10.41 11.67 1.71
C ARG A 225 -9.17 12.31 1.09
N ASP A 226 -8.60 13.28 1.80
CA ASP A 226 -7.27 13.82 1.47
C ASP A 226 -6.20 13.06 2.26
N VAL A 227 -5.78 11.90 1.73
CA VAL A 227 -4.80 11.01 2.39
C VAL A 227 -3.46 11.69 2.70
N SER A 228 -3.11 12.78 1.99
CA SER A 228 -1.90 13.57 2.28
C SER A 228 -1.95 14.18 3.68
N ARG A 229 -3.15 14.50 4.17
CA ARG A 229 -3.43 15.05 5.51
C ARG A 229 -3.77 13.99 6.56
N CYS A 230 -3.46 12.72 6.30
CA CYS A 230 -3.73 11.65 7.26
C CYS A 230 -3.05 11.93 8.61
N SER A 231 -3.89 12.14 9.63
CA SER A 231 -3.50 12.47 10.98
C SER A 231 -3.11 11.21 11.77
N PRO A 232 -2.07 11.24 12.62
CA PRO A 232 -1.75 10.13 13.52
C PRO A 232 -2.88 9.87 14.54
N TYR A 233 -3.73 10.86 14.79
CA TYR A 233 -4.87 10.81 15.71
C TYR A 233 -6.14 10.21 15.09
N CYS A 234 -6.15 9.88 13.80
CA CYS A 234 -7.37 9.43 13.14
C CYS A 234 -7.75 8.02 13.59
N HIS A 235 -8.98 7.84 14.07
CA HIS A 235 -9.49 6.55 14.53
C HIS A 235 -9.41 5.44 13.46
N HIS A 236 -9.44 5.81 12.18
CA HIS A 236 -9.37 4.87 11.05
C HIS A 236 -7.94 4.53 10.61
N ARG A 237 -6.92 5.01 11.31
CA ARG A 237 -5.52 4.78 10.95
C ARG A 237 -4.99 3.50 11.58
N LEU A 238 -4.40 2.65 10.74
CA LEU A 238 -3.74 1.41 11.10
C LEU A 238 -2.29 1.45 10.62
N GLU A 239 -1.35 0.97 11.42
CA GLU A 239 0.08 0.98 11.10
C GLU A 239 0.70 -0.40 11.31
N GLU A 240 1.61 -0.79 10.44
CA GLU A 240 2.39 -2.02 10.59
C GLU A 240 3.64 -1.84 11.44
N ALA A 241 4.22 -2.96 11.87
CA ALA A 241 5.46 -3.00 12.66
C ALA A 241 6.60 -2.19 12.04
N ALA A 242 6.81 -2.28 10.72
CA ALA A 242 7.84 -1.50 10.03
C ALA A 242 7.62 0.02 10.15
N ALA A 243 6.36 0.48 10.07
CA ALA A 243 6.04 1.88 10.28
C ALA A 243 6.27 2.29 11.74
N ILE A 244 5.99 1.40 12.71
CA ILE A 244 6.32 1.61 14.12
C ILE A 244 7.84 1.73 14.32
N ASP A 245 8.65 0.92 13.64
CA ASP A 245 10.11 0.98 13.70
C ASP A 245 10.64 2.33 13.16
N ASP A 246 10.04 2.85 12.09
CA ASP A 246 10.36 4.19 11.55
C ASP A 246 10.03 5.29 12.56
N ARG A 247 8.90 5.17 13.27
CA ARG A 247 8.55 6.08 14.35
C ARG A 247 9.52 5.98 15.51
N ARG A 248 9.92 4.77 15.91
CA ARG A 248 10.93 4.55 16.96
C ARG A 248 12.25 5.22 16.61
N ARG A 249 12.70 5.11 15.36
CA ARG A 249 13.89 5.83 14.85
C ARG A 249 13.68 7.34 14.91
N SER A 250 12.50 7.82 14.54
CA SER A 250 12.15 9.25 14.60
C SER A 250 12.14 9.78 16.03
N VAL A 251 11.59 9.05 17.00
CA VAL A 251 11.61 9.42 18.43
C VAL A 251 13.05 9.54 18.92
N ARG A 252 13.91 8.55 18.65
CA ARG A 252 15.34 8.62 19.02
C ARG A 252 16.02 9.86 18.45
N TYR A 253 15.81 10.12 17.16
CA TYR A 253 16.37 11.29 16.49
C TYR A 253 15.87 12.60 17.11
N ILE A 254 14.57 12.72 17.38
CA ILE A 254 13.99 13.91 17.99
C ILE A 254 14.58 14.14 19.39
N LEU A 255 14.66 13.09 20.23
CA LEU A 255 15.23 13.18 21.57
C LEU A 255 16.72 13.58 21.53
N GLU A 256 17.49 13.04 20.60
CA GLU A 256 18.89 13.44 20.37
C GLU A 256 18.99 14.90 19.97
N LYS A 257 18.15 15.37 19.04
CA LYS A 257 18.11 16.78 18.64
C LYS A 257 17.73 17.71 19.79
N MET A 258 16.78 17.32 20.63
CA MET A 258 16.32 18.15 21.74
C MET A 258 17.29 18.18 22.93
N ASP A 259 18.25 17.25 23.00
CA ASP A 259 19.33 17.23 24.00
C ASP A 259 20.48 18.19 23.63
N GLU A 260 20.48 18.76 22.42
CA GLU A 260 21.47 19.76 22.01
C GLU A 260 21.38 21.03 22.90
N ARG A 261 22.53 21.50 23.41
CA ARG A 261 22.62 22.58 24.43
C ARG A 261 21.95 23.91 24.06
N LYS A 262 21.69 24.17 22.77
CA LYS A 262 21.09 25.42 22.28
C LYS A 262 20.04 25.13 21.21
N MET A 263 18.81 24.86 21.63
CA MET A 263 17.66 24.77 20.72
C MET A 263 16.77 26.01 20.87
N PRO A 264 16.50 26.76 19.78
CA PRO A 264 15.53 27.86 19.78
C PRO A 264 14.13 27.41 20.21
N SER A 265 13.38 28.27 20.91
CA SER A 265 12.05 27.94 21.43
C SER A 265 11.08 27.42 20.36
N LEU A 266 11.06 28.02 19.17
CA LEU A 266 10.18 27.59 18.08
C LEU A 266 10.52 26.18 17.59
N GLN A 267 11.81 25.84 17.50
CA GLN A 267 12.26 24.50 17.12
C GLN A 267 11.93 23.48 18.20
N ARG A 268 12.09 23.85 19.48
CA ARG A 268 11.68 23.00 20.60
C ARG A 268 10.18 22.68 20.54
N THR A 269 9.32 23.68 20.35
CA THR A 269 7.87 23.47 20.21
C THR A 269 7.53 22.59 19.00
N PHE A 270 8.25 22.76 17.88
CA PHE A 270 8.09 21.91 16.70
C PHE A 270 8.42 20.45 17.00
N TYR A 271 9.56 20.18 17.64
CA TYR A 271 9.97 18.81 17.98
C TYR A 271 9.10 18.17 19.06
N GLN A 272 8.65 18.93 20.06
CA GLN A 272 7.65 18.48 21.03
C GLN A 272 6.38 17.99 20.34
N ARG A 273 5.88 18.77 19.38
CA ARG A 273 4.71 18.37 18.58
C ARG A 273 4.98 17.09 17.81
N GLN A 274 6.12 16.99 17.13
CA GLN A 274 6.46 15.77 16.39
C GLN A 274 6.57 14.55 17.31
N LEU A 275 7.10 14.71 18.52
CA LEU A 275 7.23 13.66 19.52
C LEU A 275 5.85 13.16 19.97
N LEU A 276 4.93 14.08 20.29
CA LEU A 276 3.54 13.73 20.61
C LEU A 276 2.84 13.03 19.44
N ASP A 277 3.06 13.49 18.20
CA ASP A 277 2.51 12.87 16.99
C ASP A 277 3.05 11.43 16.78
N GLN A 278 4.25 11.09 17.28
CA GLN A 278 4.76 9.72 17.30
C GLN A 278 4.03 8.87 18.33
N PHE A 279 3.93 9.34 19.58
CA PHE A 279 3.30 8.59 20.67
C PHE A 279 1.80 8.41 20.49
N ALA A 280 1.10 9.41 19.94
CA ALA A 280 -0.35 9.33 19.73
C ALA A 280 -0.75 8.22 18.76
N ALA A 281 0.06 7.98 17.73
CA ALA A 281 -0.17 6.90 16.78
C ALA A 281 0.18 5.53 17.36
N THR A 282 1.12 5.47 18.30
CA THR A 282 1.58 4.20 18.89
C THR A 282 1.85 4.40 20.38
N PRO A 283 0.83 4.31 21.26
CA PRO A 283 0.99 4.56 22.69
C PRO A 283 2.07 3.67 23.35
N LYS A 284 2.24 2.43 22.89
CA LYS A 284 3.31 1.51 23.35
C LYS A 284 4.72 2.09 23.19
N LEU A 285 4.97 2.97 22.20
CA LEU A 285 6.26 3.64 22.08
C LEU A 285 6.51 4.58 23.26
N PHE A 286 5.48 5.20 23.83
CA PHE A 286 5.69 6.06 25.00
C PHE A 286 6.23 5.26 26.19
N GLU A 287 5.69 4.07 26.43
CA GLU A 287 6.17 3.15 27.47
C GLU A 287 7.62 2.74 27.22
N GLU A 288 8.00 2.42 25.99
CA GLU A 288 9.37 2.06 25.60
C GLU A 288 10.38 3.17 25.94
N PHE A 289 10.01 4.44 25.72
CA PHE A 289 10.89 5.60 25.98
C PHE A 289 10.70 6.21 27.36
N SER A 290 9.80 5.68 28.21
CA SER A 290 9.46 6.26 29.52
C SER A 290 10.68 6.41 30.45
N ASN A 291 11.65 5.51 30.34
CA ASN A 291 12.89 5.52 31.12
C ASN A 291 14.04 6.28 30.43
N ASP A 292 13.84 6.83 29.23
CA ASP A 292 14.87 7.64 28.57
C ASP A 292 15.01 8.97 29.30
N ARG A 293 16.21 9.22 29.86
CA ARG A 293 16.54 10.45 30.61
C ARG A 293 16.27 11.75 29.83
N ARG A 294 16.21 11.70 28.49
CA ARG A 294 15.97 12.85 27.61
C ARG A 294 14.48 13.15 27.44
N LEU A 295 13.59 12.18 27.69
CA LEU A 295 12.16 12.32 27.42
C LEU A 295 11.51 13.41 28.28
N HIS A 296 11.73 13.38 29.59
CA HIS A 296 11.13 14.34 30.51
C HIS A 296 11.58 15.80 30.22
N PRO A 297 12.89 16.09 30.03
CA PRO A 297 13.34 17.42 29.59
C PRO A 297 12.78 17.86 28.23
N ALA A 298 12.58 16.91 27.31
CA ALA A 298 12.01 17.19 25.99
C ALA A 298 10.53 17.61 26.11
N LEU A 299 9.76 16.99 26.98
CA LEU A 299 8.33 17.28 27.18
C LEU A 299 8.05 18.44 28.15
N ALA A 300 9.08 18.99 28.81
CA ALA A 300 8.92 20.11 29.73
C ALA A 300 8.32 21.35 29.06
N ASN A 301 7.41 22.04 29.77
CA ASN A 301 6.72 23.26 29.34
C ASN A 301 5.88 23.10 28.06
N ILE A 302 5.39 21.89 27.78
CA ILE A 302 4.49 21.67 26.64
C ILE A 302 3.15 22.37 26.87
N THR A 303 2.57 22.94 25.81
CA THR A 303 1.31 23.70 25.94
C THR A 303 0.13 22.76 26.23
N PRO A 304 -0.69 23.01 27.26
CA PRO A 304 -1.81 22.13 27.66
C PRO A 304 -2.80 21.80 26.54
N GLY A 305 -3.06 22.76 25.64
CA GLY A 305 -3.95 22.57 24.49
C GLY A 305 -3.47 21.48 23.51
N ARG A 306 -2.18 21.10 23.54
CA ARG A 306 -1.63 19.99 22.74
C ARG A 306 -1.86 18.64 23.39
N ILE A 307 -1.78 18.57 24.71
CA ILE A 307 -2.08 17.37 25.50
C ILE A 307 -3.57 17.00 25.35
N ALA A 308 -4.45 18.00 25.26
CA ALA A 308 -5.90 17.81 25.08
C ALA A 308 -6.31 17.12 23.76
N LEU A 309 -5.43 17.07 22.76
CA LEU A 309 -5.69 16.40 21.48
C LEU A 309 -5.21 14.94 21.44
N LEU A 310 -4.51 14.50 22.49
CA LEU A 310 -4.00 13.14 22.61
C LEU A 310 -5.12 12.16 23.01
N PRO A 311 -5.01 10.88 22.62
CA PRO A 311 -5.82 9.80 23.19
C PRO A 311 -5.83 9.82 24.72
N ASP A 312 -6.96 9.47 25.33
CA ASP A 312 -7.17 9.60 26.79
C ASP A 312 -6.18 8.78 27.63
N ASP A 313 -5.81 7.60 27.14
CA ASP A 313 -4.80 6.73 27.74
C ASP A 313 -3.44 7.43 27.79
N LEU A 314 -2.96 7.92 26.64
CA LEU A 314 -1.70 8.65 26.54
C LEU A 314 -1.72 9.97 27.32
N ARG A 315 -2.86 10.67 27.33
CA ARG A 315 -3.05 11.92 28.07
C ARG A 315 -2.86 11.70 29.57
N THR A 316 -3.46 10.64 30.11
CA THR A 316 -3.38 10.28 31.52
C THR A 316 -1.94 9.97 31.91
N THR A 317 -1.26 9.14 31.11
CA THR A 317 0.15 8.78 31.36
C THR A 317 1.09 9.99 31.28
N LEU A 318 0.89 10.88 30.30
CA LEU A 318 1.68 12.11 30.18
C LEU A 318 1.47 13.07 31.35
N LYS A 319 0.23 13.25 31.81
CA LYS A 319 -0.07 14.08 32.99
C LYS A 319 0.62 13.53 34.24
N ALA A 320 0.56 12.21 34.44
CA ALA A 320 1.25 11.55 35.54
C ALA A 320 2.78 11.74 35.47
N LEU A 321 3.37 11.65 34.28
CA LEU A 321 4.82 11.83 34.08
C LEU A 321 5.27 13.30 34.26
N LEU A 322 4.44 14.27 33.88
CA LEU A 322 4.75 15.70 33.98
C LEU A 322 4.40 16.32 35.34
N GLY A 323 3.81 15.54 36.26
CA GLY A 323 3.46 16.01 37.60
C GLY A 323 2.24 16.95 37.66
N GLU A 324 1.45 17.04 36.59
CA GLU A 324 0.18 17.78 36.60
C GLU A 324 -0.92 16.90 37.21
N VAL A 325 -1.02 16.93 38.55
CA VAL A 325 -2.11 16.28 39.28
C VAL A 325 -3.41 17.07 39.05
N SER A 326 -4.31 16.44 38.29
CA SER A 326 -5.77 16.68 38.15
C SER A 326 -6.22 18.11 37.85
#